data_AF-X1PQH6-F1
#
_entry.id   AF-X1PQH6-F1
#
_cell.length_a   1.000
_cell.length_b   1.000
_cell.length_c   1.000
_cell.angle_alpha   90.00
_cell.angle_beta   90.00
_cell.angle_gamma   90.00
#
_symmetry.space_group_name_H-M   'P 1'
#
loop_
_entity.id
_entity.type
_entity.pdbx_description
1 polymer ?
#
loop_
_entity_poly.entity_id
_entity_poly.type
_entity_poly.pdbx_seq_one_letter_code
_entity_poly.pdbx_strand_id
1 'polypeptide(L)' 'MDIDWKPVRILTEKSSSANPRRITLLILNEYFKKKKSLKDIINFYFKNYRLSGLDKRFIFNIVKGTVRYYLKIDFLLS' A
#
# COMPACT_ATOMS: atom_id res chain seq x y z
N MET A 1 25.38 6.10 -10.56
CA MET A 1 25.16 6.18 -9.10
C MET A 1 23.89 5.41 -8.80
N ASP A 2 24.05 4.14 -8.45
CA ASP A 2 22.93 3.26 -8.10
C ASP A 2 22.28 3.74 -6.82
N ILE A 3 21.05 4.23 -6.93
CA ILE A 3 20.22 4.56 -5.77
C ILE A 3 19.79 3.21 -5.19
N ASP A 4 20.57 2.75 -4.22
CA ASP A 4 20.30 1.59 -3.38
C ASP A 4 18.98 1.81 -2.63
N TRP A 5 17.87 1.35 -3.22
CA TRP A 5 16.54 1.39 -2.63
C TRP A 5 16.49 0.48 -1.40
N LYS A 6 16.96 0.95 -0.25
CA LYS A 6 16.81 0.24 1.04
C LYS A 6 15.33 0.21 1.43
N PRO A 7 14.64 -0.96 1.45
CA PRO A 7 13.23 -1.01 1.83
C PRO A 7 13.02 -1.07 3.36
N VAL A 8 14.02 -0.71 4.19
CA VAL A 8 14.06 -1.13 5.61
C VAL A 8 14.41 0.00 6.58
N ARG A 9 13.89 1.21 6.37
CA ARG A 9 13.91 2.29 7.40
C ARG A 9 12.54 2.86 7.77
N ILE A 10 11.45 2.24 7.33
CA ILE A 10 10.07 2.71 7.60
C ILE A 10 9.44 1.98 8.82
N LEU A 11 10.13 1.00 9.41
CA LEU A 11 9.57 0.15 10.50
C LEU A 11 9.96 0.59 11.92
N THR A 12 10.74 1.65 12.11
CA THR A 12 11.26 2.05 13.44
C THR A 12 10.42 3.05 14.21
N GLU A 13 9.25 3.45 13.72
CA GLU A 13 8.32 4.23 14.54
C GLU A 13 6.95 3.56 14.54
N LYS A 14 6.57 2.99 15.69
CA LYS A 14 5.16 2.85 16.10
C LYS A 14 4.58 4.26 16.28
N SER A 15 4.44 4.99 15.17
CA SER A 15 3.75 6.28 15.10
C SER A 15 2.29 6.05 15.54
N SER A 16 1.82 6.89 16.45
CA SER A 16 0.58 6.73 17.22
C SER A 16 -0.71 6.76 16.39
N SER A 17 -0.64 7.04 15.09
CA SER A 17 -1.73 6.74 14.15
C SER A 17 -1.14 6.44 12.77
N ALA A 18 -1.37 5.22 12.30
CA ALA A 18 -0.87 4.81 11.00
C ALA A 18 -1.76 5.45 9.91
N ASN A 19 -1.25 6.45 9.19
CA ASN A 19 -2.01 7.16 8.16
C ASN A 19 -2.48 6.18 7.06
N PRO A 20 -3.79 5.98 6.87
CA PRO A 20 -4.30 4.97 5.95
C PRO A 20 -3.92 5.25 4.49
N ARG A 21 -3.83 6.53 4.08
CA ARG A 21 -3.41 6.91 2.72
C ARG A 21 -1.95 6.51 2.44
N ARG A 22 -1.08 6.68 3.44
CA ARG A 22 0.34 6.28 3.34
C ARG A 22 0.44 4.77 3.14
N ILE A 23 -0.32 3.98 3.89
CA ILE A 23 -0.32 2.52 3.79
C ILE A 23 -0.86 2.07 2.44
N THR A 24 -1.94 2.67 1.96
CA THR A 24 -2.48 2.42 0.62
C THR A 24 -1.41 2.62 -0.46
N LEU A 25 -0.67 3.72 -0.41
CA LEU A 25 0.40 4.00 -1.36
C LEU A 25 1.50 2.94 -1.31
N LEU A 26 1.92 2.54 -0.11
CA LEU A 26 2.93 1.49 0.07
C LEU A 26 2.48 0.14 -0.49
N ILE A 27 1.22 -0.25 -0.23
CA ILE A 27 0.63 -1.49 -0.78
C ILE A 27 0.62 -1.45 -2.31
N LEU A 28 0.16 -0.36 -2.92
CA LEU A 28 0.09 -0.23 -4.37
C LEU A 28 1.48 -0.27 -5.01
N ASN A 29 2.43 0.48 -4.46
CA ASN A 29 3.82 0.47 -4.92
C ASN A 29 4.42 -0.94 -4.84
N GLU A 30 4.18 -1.65 -3.74
CA GLU A 30 4.66 -3.02 -3.58
C GLU A 30 3.98 -3.99 -4.56
N TYR A 31 2.68 -3.85 -4.81
CA TYR A 31 1.94 -4.69 -5.74
C TYR A 31 2.40 -4.51 -7.19
N PHE A 32 2.58 -3.26 -7.64
CA PHE A 32 3.04 -3.02 -9.01
C PHE A 32 4.52 -3.34 -9.21
N LYS A 33 5.35 -3.30 -8.14
CA LYS A 33 6.77 -3.69 -8.22
C LYS A 33 7.01 -5.20 -8.08
N LYS A 34 6.21 -5.92 -7.29
CA LYS A 34 6.46 -7.34 -6.95
C LYS A 34 5.40 -8.25 -7.58
N LYS A 35 5.81 -9.42 -8.09
CA LYS A 35 4.91 -10.50 -8.52
C LYS A 35 4.28 -11.26 -7.34
N LYS A 36 3.74 -10.55 -6.33
CA LYS A 36 3.08 -11.14 -5.15
C LYS A 36 1.57 -10.94 -5.23
N SER A 37 0.82 -11.79 -4.53
CA SER A 37 -0.63 -11.64 -4.47
C SER A 37 -1.01 -10.37 -3.70
N LEU A 38 -2.01 -9.64 -4.21
CA LEU A 38 -2.53 -8.43 -3.57
C LEU A 38 -3.02 -8.70 -2.14
N LYS A 39 -3.65 -9.88 -1.94
CA LYS A 39 -4.17 -10.33 -0.64
C LYS A 39 -3.05 -10.46 0.38
N ASP A 40 -1.93 -11.06 0.00
CA ASP A 40 -0.80 -11.28 0.92
C ASP A 40 -0.13 -9.96 1.31
N ILE A 41 0.01 -9.04 0.35
CA ILE A 41 0.53 -7.70 0.61
C ILE A 41 -0.39 -6.97 1.60
N ILE A 42 -1.71 -6.90 1.34
CA ILE A 42 -2.66 -6.23 2.24
C ILE A 42 -2.59 -6.84 3.65
N ASN A 43 -2.59 -8.17 3.76
CA ASN A 43 -2.53 -8.85 5.04
C ASN A 43 -1.23 -8.56 5.80
N PHE A 44 -0.10 -8.42 5.11
CA PHE A 44 1.16 -8.01 5.71
C PHE A 44 1.04 -6.62 6.35
N TYR A 45 0.51 -5.62 5.65
CA TYR A 45 0.33 -4.28 6.22
C TYR A 45 -0.73 -4.27 7.35
N PHE A 46 -1.82 -5.02 7.23
CA PHE A 46 -2.84 -5.07 8.28
C PHE A 46 -2.37 -5.75 9.57
N LYS A 47 -1.38 -6.64 9.50
CA LYS A 47 -0.75 -7.25 10.67
C LYS A 47 0.29 -6.34 11.32
N ASN A 48 1.03 -5.57 10.51
CA ASN A 48 2.16 -4.77 10.99
C ASN A 48 1.78 -3.35 11.45
N TYR A 49 0.59 -2.85 11.07
CA TYR A 49 0.12 -1.52 11.46
C TYR A 49 -1.12 -1.60 12.36
N ARG A 50 -1.16 -0.77 13.41
CA ARG A 50 -2.35 -0.60 14.24
C ARG A 50 -3.37 0.25 13.48
N LEU A 51 -4.39 -0.41 12.91
CA LEU A 51 -5.41 0.21 12.07
C LEU A 51 -6.81 -0.03 12.63
N SER A 52 -7.64 1.00 12.61
CA SER A 52 -9.07 0.87 12.93
C SER A 52 -9.79 0.05 11.85
N GLY A 53 -11.01 -0.43 12.17
CA GLY A 53 -11.84 -1.10 11.17
C GLY A 53 -12.18 -0.21 9.97
N LEU A 54 -12.35 1.10 10.21
CA LEU A 54 -12.62 2.10 9.17
C LEU A 54 -11.39 2.29 8.28
N ASP A 55 -10.19 2.40 8.85
CA ASP A 55 -8.94 2.50 8.09
C ASP A 55 -8.71 1.28 7.20
N LYS A 56 -8.94 0.08 7.73
CA LYS A 56 -8.81 -1.17 6.96
C LYS A 56 -9.77 -1.19 5.77
N ARG A 57 -11.03 -0.80 5.96
CA ARG A 57 -12.02 -0.72 4.87
C ARG A 57 -11.62 0.33 3.82
N PHE A 58 -11.18 1.50 4.27
CA PHE A 58 -10.67 2.56 3.39
C PHE A 58 -9.51 2.04 2.53
N ILE A 59 -8.48 1.48 3.17
CA ILE A 59 -7.29 0.97 2.48
C ILE A 59 -7.70 -0.09 1.47
N PHE A 60 -8.51 -1.08 1.88
CA PHE A 60 -8.93 -2.17 1.02
C PHE A 60 -9.68 -1.66 -0.23
N ASN A 61 -10.61 -0.72 -0.05
CA ASN A 61 -11.41 -0.19 -1.15
C ASN A 61 -10.55 0.59 -2.15
N ILE A 62 -9.66 1.47 -1.67
CA ILE A 62 -8.78 2.23 -2.57
C ILE A 62 -7.81 1.31 -3.29
N VAL A 63 -7.17 0.37 -2.57
CA VAL A 63 -6.23 -0.58 -3.17
C VAL A 63 -6.91 -1.43 -4.25
N LYS A 64 -8.04 -2.07 -3.90
CA LYS A 64 -8.79 -2.93 -4.84
C LYS A 64 -9.32 -2.14 -6.03
N GLY A 65 -9.84 -0.94 -5.80
CA GLY A 65 -10.34 -0.05 -6.86
C GLY A 65 -9.24 0.37 -7.83
N THR A 66 -8.09 0.80 -7.30
CA THR A 66 -6.95 1.24 -8.09
C THR A 66 -6.42 0.10 -8.95
N VAL A 67 -6.22 -1.09 -8.38
CA VAL A 67 -5.75 -2.25 -9.13
C VAL A 67 -6.76 -2.68 -10.21
N ARG A 68 -8.06 -2.71 -9.88
CA ARG A 68 -9.11 -3.11 -10.82
C ARG A 68 -9.21 -2.17 -12.03
N TYR A 69 -9.01 -0.87 -11.81
CA TYR A 69 -9.20 0.15 -12.84
C TYR A 69 -7.88 0.77 -13.31
N TYR A 70 -6.74 0.14 -13.05
CA TYR A 70 -5.41 0.68 -13.35
C TYR A 70 -5.30 1.21 -14.79
N LEU A 71 -5.67 0.43 -15.80
CA LEU A 71 -5.59 0.86 -17.20
C LEU A 71 -6.49 2.06 -17.52
N LYS A 72 -7.67 2.16 -16.89
CA LYS A 72 -8.57 3.32 -17.07
C LYS A 72 -8.00 4.56 -16.40
N ILE A 73 -7.42 4.40 -15.21
CA ILE A 73 -6.77 5.49 -14.49
C ILE A 73 -5.56 5.99 -15.27
N ASP A 74 -4.73 5.08 -15.78
CA ASP A 74 -3.58 5.38 -16.61
C ASP A 74 -3.97 6.14 -17.90
N PHE A 75 -5.03 5.68 -18.57
CA PHE A 75 -5.61 6.38 -19.72
C PHE A 75 -6.11 7.79 -19.39
N LEU A 76 -6.73 7.99 -18.22
CA LEU A 76 -7.22 9.32 -17.80
C LEU A 76 -6.10 10.28 -17.39
N LEU A 77 -4.94 9.75 -16.99
CA LEU A 77 -3.77 10.54 -16.59
C LEU A 77 -2.87 10.92 -17.77
N SER A 78 -3.00 10.22 -18.91
CA SER A 78 -2.23 10.43 -20.13
C SER A 78 -2.78 11.59 -20.95
#